data_AF-A0A974DMR9-F1
#
_entry.id   AF-A0A974DMR9-F1
#
_cell.length_a   1.000
_cell.length_b   1.000
_cell.length_c   1.000
_cell.angle_alpha   90.00
_cell.angle_beta   90.00
_cell.angle_gamma   90.00
#
_symmetry.space_group_name_H-M   'P 1'
#
loop_
_entity.id
_entity.type
_entity.pdbx_description
1 polymer ?
#
loop_
_entity_poly.entity_id
_entity_poly.type
_entity_poly.pdbx_seq_one_letter_code
_entity_poly.pdbx_strand_id
1 'polypeptide(L)'
;MKQTTLILEWNVPVDTGGRGDITYNVFCDKCSVAFQQCEACGSSVGFVPQQTGLVDRTVTLVNLLPHVNYTIRVESVNGVSDFSLYSNEFAEMNVSTGNA
;
A
#
# COMPACT_ATOMS: atom_id res chain seq x y z
N MET A 1 0.98 -23.75 -5.63
CA MET A 1 1.78 -22.73 -4.92
C MET A 1 0.89 -22.16 -3.83
N LYS A 2 1.35 -22.03 -2.58
CA LYS A 2 0.55 -21.40 -1.51
C LYS A 2 0.63 -19.88 -1.71
N GLN A 3 -0.51 -19.20 -1.65
CA GLN A 3 -0.60 -17.73 -1.70
C GLN A 3 -1.32 -17.26 -0.44
N THR A 4 -0.96 -16.08 0.05
CA THR A 4 -1.58 -15.48 1.23
C THR A 4 -2.27 -14.16 0.89
N THR A 5 -3.17 -13.75 1.77
CA THR A 5 -3.89 -12.48 1.70
C THR A 5 -3.53 -11.63 2.91
N LEU A 6 -3.46 -10.32 2.70
CA LEU A 6 -3.23 -9.34 3.75
C LEU A 6 -4.40 -8.35 3.75
N ILE A 7 -5.08 -8.22 4.88
CA ILE A 7 -6.11 -7.19 5.09
C ILE A 7 -5.43 -6.01 5.76
N LEU A 8 -5.57 -4.84 5.16
CA LEU A 8 -5.05 -3.57 5.66
C LEU A 8 -6.19 -2.68 6.10
N GLU A 9 -5.99 -2.02 7.24
CA GLU A 9 -6.89 -1.01 7.78
C GLU A 9 -6.05 0.13 8.34
N TRP A 10 -6.50 1.37 8.16
CA TRP A 10 -5.78 2.55 8.65
C TRP A 10 -6.71 3.65 9.19
N ASN A 11 -6.11 4.62 9.86
CA ASN A 11 -6.80 5.80 10.37
C ASN A 11 -6.70 6.98 9.40
N VAL A 12 -7.59 7.96 9.58
CA VAL A 12 -7.53 9.22 8.84
C VAL A 12 -6.22 9.97 9.13
N PRO A 13 -5.69 10.75 8.17
CA PRO A 13 -4.55 11.63 8.42
C PRO A 13 -4.82 12.57 9.59
N VAL A 14 -3.78 12.87 10.37
CA VAL A 14 -3.88 13.81 11.51
C VAL A 14 -4.25 15.21 11.05
N ASP A 15 -3.77 15.61 9.87
CA ASP A 15 -4.11 16.86 9.21
C ASP A 15 -4.62 16.56 7.79
N THR A 16 -5.83 17.04 7.49
CA THR A 16 -6.47 16.89 6.19
C THR A 16 -6.27 18.12 5.30
N GLY A 17 -5.62 19.16 5.80
CA GLY A 17 -5.55 20.46 5.14
C GLY A 17 -6.92 21.15 5.05
N GLY A 18 -7.87 20.80 5.92
CA GLY A 18 -9.24 21.33 5.92
C GLY A 18 -10.14 20.76 4.82
N ARG A 19 -9.78 19.61 4.26
CA ARG A 19 -10.40 19.04 3.05
C ARG A 19 -11.16 17.76 3.36
N GLY A 20 -12.28 17.56 2.67
CA GLY A 20 -13.13 16.38 2.80
C GLY A 20 -13.06 15.41 1.61
N ASP A 21 -12.36 15.79 0.55
CA ASP A 21 -12.14 15.02 -0.68
C ASP A 21 -10.88 14.14 -0.60
N ILE A 22 -10.60 13.57 0.59
CA ILE A 22 -9.44 12.69 0.78
C ILE A 22 -9.73 11.33 0.18
N THR A 23 -8.79 10.82 -0.61
CA THR A 23 -8.75 9.44 -1.09
C THR A 23 -7.39 8.82 -0.79
N TYR A 24 -7.29 7.50 -0.88
CA TYR A 24 -6.09 6.76 -0.54
C TYR A 24 -5.56 5.95 -1.72
N ASN A 25 -4.24 5.91 -1.84
CA ASN A 25 -3.50 5.08 -2.79
C ASN A 25 -2.61 4.11 -2.03
N VAL A 26 -2.50 2.88 -2.53
CA VAL A 26 -1.69 1.84 -1.91
C VAL A 26 -0.54 1.44 -2.84
N PHE A 27 0.68 1.51 -2.33
CA PHE A 27 1.88 1.09 -3.00
C PHE A 27 2.43 -0.18 -2.35
N CYS A 28 2.94 -1.09 -3.18
CA CYS A 28 3.48 -2.36 -2.73
C CYS A 28 4.83 -2.55 -3.42
N ASP A 29 5.87 -2.69 -2.61
CA ASP A 29 7.17 -3.15 -3.03
C ASP A 29 7.43 -4.52 -2.41
N LYS A 30 8.11 -5.38 -3.16
CA LYS A 30 8.58 -6.69 -2.69
C LYS A 30 10.09 -6.71 -2.77
N CYS A 31 10.73 -7.10 -1.68
CA CYS A 31 12.17 -7.21 -1.58
C CYS A 31 12.57 -8.68 -1.56
N SER A 32 13.38 -9.10 -2.53
CA SER A 32 14.00 -10.41 -2.48
C SER A 32 15.16 -10.39 -1.50
N VAL A 33 15.06 -11.18 -0.42
CA VAL A 33 16.15 -11.34 0.54
C VAL A 33 17.41 -11.88 -0.15
N ALA A 34 17.25 -12.73 -1.16
CA ALA A 34 18.36 -13.34 -1.90
C ALA A 34 19.13 -12.34 -2.77
N PHE A 35 18.46 -11.30 -3.30
CA PHE A 35 19.06 -10.35 -4.23
C PHE A 35 19.24 -8.94 -3.64
N GLN A 36 18.82 -8.72 -2.38
CA GLN A 36 18.80 -7.40 -1.71
C GLN A 36 18.21 -6.27 -2.57
N GLN A 37 17.28 -6.62 -3.46
CA GLN A 37 16.66 -5.68 -4.39
C GLN A 37 15.16 -5.67 -4.16
N CYS A 38 14.61 -4.46 -4.11
CA CYS A 38 13.18 -4.22 -4.00
C CYS A 38 12.63 -3.74 -5.34
N GLU A 39 11.47 -4.27 -5.71
CA GLU A 39 10.75 -3.86 -6.92
C GLU A 39 9.27 -3.71 -6.59
N ALA A 40 8.56 -2.90 -7.38
CA ALA A 40 7.11 -2.82 -7.27
C ALA A 40 6.48 -4.22 -7.46
N CYS A 41 5.44 -4.54 -6.69
CA CYS A 41 4.79 -5.85 -6.72
C CYS A 41 4.22 -6.24 -8.10
N GLY A 42 4.04 -5.26 -8.99
CA GLY A 42 3.52 -5.45 -10.35
C GLY A 42 2.12 -6.05 -10.34
N SER A 43 1.71 -6.65 -11.45
CA SER A 43 0.38 -7.27 -11.61
C SER A 43 0.20 -8.59 -10.85
N SER A 44 1.24 -9.08 -10.17
CA SER A 44 1.20 -10.34 -9.43
C SER A 44 0.42 -10.24 -8.12
N VAL A 45 0.38 -9.06 -7.50
CA VAL A 45 -0.41 -8.77 -6.31
C VAL A 45 -1.68 -8.04 -6.74
N GLY A 46 -2.83 -8.55 -6.30
CA GLY A 46 -4.13 -7.91 -6.54
C GLY A 46 -4.54 -7.04 -5.35
N PHE A 47 -5.33 -6.00 -5.63
CA PHE A 47 -5.90 -5.10 -4.61
C PHE A 47 -7.42 -5.10 -4.73
N VAL A 48 -8.10 -5.42 -3.63
CA VAL A 48 -9.56 -5.47 -3.55
C VAL A 48 -10.04 -4.48 -2.49
N PRO A 49 -10.95 -3.53 -2.82
CA PRO A 49 -11.66 -3.41 -4.11
C PRO A 49 -10.81 -2.84 -5.26
N GLN A 50 -9.82 -2.01 -4.95
CA GLN A 50 -8.94 -1.36 -5.92
C GLN A 50 -7.66 -0.87 -5.24
N GLN A 51 -6.67 -0.44 -6.02
CA GLN A 51 -5.37 0.02 -5.50
C GLN A 51 -5.33 1.53 -5.22
N THR A 52 -6.02 2.33 -6.03
CA THR A 52 -5.97 3.80 -6.01
C THR A 52 -7.36 4.40 -5.89
N GLY A 53 -7.44 5.64 -5.40
CA GLY A 53 -8.70 6.36 -5.24
C GLY A 53 -9.67 5.71 -4.25
N LEU A 54 -9.14 5.00 -3.24
CA LEU A 54 -9.94 4.39 -2.19
C LEU A 54 -10.58 5.49 -1.32
N VAL A 55 -11.87 5.37 -1.07
CA VAL A 55 -12.58 6.24 -0.11
C VAL A 55 -12.60 5.60 1.28
N ASP A 56 -12.79 4.28 1.31
CA ASP A 56 -12.72 3.49 2.53
C ASP A 56 -11.26 3.32 3.00
N ARG A 57 -11.09 3.11 4.31
CA ARG A 57 -9.79 2.98 4.95
C ARG A 57 -9.35 1.52 5.09
N THR A 58 -9.71 0.70 4.11
CA THR A 58 -9.36 -0.72 4.07
C THR A 58 -9.07 -1.17 2.64
N VAL A 59 -8.13 -2.11 2.50
CA VAL A 59 -7.87 -2.84 1.26
C VAL A 59 -7.42 -4.26 1.59
N THR A 60 -7.79 -5.22 0.75
CA THR A 60 -7.22 -6.56 0.79
C THR A 60 -6.22 -6.74 -0.34
N LEU A 61 -4.96 -7.03 0.01
CA LEU A 61 -3.95 -7.48 -0.92
C LEU A 61 -4.05 -9.01 -1.05
N VAL A 62 -4.08 -9.50 -2.28
CA VAL A 62 -4.19 -10.92 -2.59
C VAL A 62 -3.00 -11.39 -3.42
N ASN A 63 -2.77 -12.70 -3.43
CA ASN A 63 -1.69 -13.35 -4.19
C ASN A 63 -0.27 -12.98 -3.72
N LEU A 64 -0.10 -12.68 -2.43
CA LEU A 64 1.25 -12.52 -1.87
C LEU A 64 1.98 -13.86 -1.92
N LEU A 65 3.22 -13.82 -2.41
CA LEU A 65 4.11 -14.96 -2.50
C LEU A 65 4.71 -15.25 -1.12
N PRO A 66 4.90 -16.53 -0.76
CA PRO A 66 5.55 -16.89 0.49
C PRO A 66 7.05 -16.58 0.45
N HIS A 67 7.66 -16.38 1.62
CA HIS A 67 9.10 -16.08 1.78
C HIS A 67 9.55 -14.77 1.13
N VAL A 68 8.63 -13.83 0.98
CA VAL A 68 8.90 -12.51 0.44
C VAL A 68 8.59 -11.47 1.50
N ASN A 69 9.49 -10.49 1.61
CA ASN A 69 9.27 -9.30 2.42
C ASN A 69 8.62 -8.23 1.55
N TYR A 70 7.47 -7.77 1.99
CA TYR A 70 6.71 -6.71 1.35
C TYR A 70 6.80 -5.43 2.16
N THR A 71 6.94 -4.31 1.48
CA THR A 71 6.78 -2.97 2.05
C THR A 71 5.52 -2.37 1.44
N ILE A 72 4.54 -2.08 2.29
CA ILE A 72 3.27 -1.49 1.88
C ILE A 72 3.23 -0.05 2.37
N ARG A 73 2.87 0.87 1.47
CA ARG A 73 2.70 2.28 1.78
C ARG A 73 1.28 2.72 1.44
N VAL A 74 0.66 3.45 2.34
CA VAL A 74 -0.65 4.07 2.14
C VAL A 74 -0.47 5.57 2.09
N GLU A 75 -0.75 6.15 0.94
CA GLU A 75 -0.70 7.59 0.67
C GLU A 75 -2.10 8.16 0.79
N SER A 76 -2.23 9.32 1.44
CA SER A 76 -3.47 10.11 1.41
C SER A 76 -3.31 11.26 0.42
N VAL A 77 -4.27 11.40 -0.49
CA VAL A 77 -4.29 12.47 -1.49
C VAL A 77 -5.63 13.18 -1.47
N ASN A 78 -5.64 14.42 -1.93
CA ASN A 78 -6.84 15.20 -2.16
C ASN A 78 -6.69 15.94 -3.50
N GLY A 79 -7.75 16.58 -4.01
CA GLY A 79 -7.72 17.40 -5.23
C GLY A 79 -6.74 18.59 -5.31
N VAL A 80 -5.83 18.79 -4.34
CA VAL A 80 -4.71 19.74 -4.48
C VAL A 80 -3.33 19.14 -4.23
N SER A 81 -3.25 17.84 -3.91
CA SER A 81 -1.99 17.12 -3.68
C SER A 81 -1.02 17.33 -4.85
N ASP A 82 -1.52 17.33 -6.09
CA ASP A 82 -0.70 17.51 -7.30
C ASP A 82 -0.10 18.93 -7.47
N PHE A 83 -0.59 19.92 -6.72
CA PHE A 83 -0.01 21.28 -6.71
C PHE A 83 1.06 21.47 -5.62
N SER A 84 1.28 20.46 -4.79
CA SER A 84 2.35 20.48 -3.79
C SER A 84 3.72 20.36 -4.45
N LEU A 85 4.69 21.15 -3.99
CA LEU A 85 6.10 20.98 -4.34
C LEU A 85 6.78 19.86 -3.52
N TYR A 86 6.09 19.36 -2.50
CA TYR A 86 6.53 18.26 -1.64
C TYR A 86 5.86 16.96 -2.04
N SER A 87 6.57 15.85 -1.90
CA SER A 87 5.99 14.51 -2.01
C SER A 87 4.87 14.33 -1.00
N ASN A 88 3.80 13.63 -1.40
CA ASN A 88 2.76 13.27 -0.45
C ASN A 88 3.35 12.35 0.63
N GLU A 89 2.86 12.53 1.85
CA GLU A 89 3.21 11.69 3.00
C GLU A 89 2.50 10.33 2.90
N PHE A 90 3.15 9.30 3.44
CA PHE A 90 2.61 7.96 3.49
C PHE A 90 2.84 7.30 4.85
N ALA A 91 1.90 6.45 5.25
CA ALA A 91 2.14 5.47 6.31
C ALA A 91 2.77 4.21 5.70
N GLU A 92 3.83 3.68 6.31
CA GLU A 92 4.55 2.51 5.81
C GLU A 92 4.47 1.34 6.81
N MET A 93 4.39 0.12 6.27
CA MET A 93 4.56 -1.11 7.04
C MET A 93 5.32 -2.18 6.28
N ASN A 94 6.08 -2.99 7.02
CA ASN A 94 6.81 -4.14 6.49
C ASN A 94 6.13 -5.45 6.90
N VAL A 95 5.91 -6.32 5.92
CA VAL A 95 5.23 -7.61 6.08
C VAL A 95 6.09 -8.72 5.53
N SER A 96 6.50 -9.65 6.38
CA SER A 96 7.18 -10.87 5.96
C SER A 96 6.19 -12.02 5.87
N THR A 97 6.09 -12.61 4.68
CA THR A 97 5.30 -13.83 4.50
C THR A 97 6.13 -15.06 4.89
N GLY A 98 5.73 -15.75 5.95
CA GLY A 98 6.41 -16.95 6.45
C GLY A 98 5.98 -18.25 5.76
N ASN A 99 6.55 -19.37 6.22
CA ASN A 99 5.98 -20.70 5.97
C ASN A 99 4.73 -20.88 6.83
N ALA A 100 3.63 -21.28 6.19
CA ALA A 100 2.47 -21.85 6.88
C ALA A 100 2.64 -23.36 7.02
#